data_AF-A0A960H5U4-F1
#
_entry.id   AF-A0A960H5U4-F1
#
_cell.length_a   1.000
_cell.length_b   1.000
_cell.length_c   1.000
_cell.angle_alpha   90.00
_cell.angle_beta   90.00
_cell.angle_gamma   90.00
#
_symmetry.space_group_name_H-M   'P 1'
#
loop_
_entity.id
_entity.type
_entity.pdbx_description
1 polymer ?
#
loop_
_entity_poly.entity_id
_entity_poly.type
_entity_poly.pdbx_seq_one_letter_code
_entity_poly.pdbx_strand_id
1 'polypeptide(L)'
;DPAARDRALDGVGASLREVGTALRARAPQARILFVDYLTLLPPAGTPAPPLPDEVADLGRHVAARLAGLTAEAAQTTGCEVVPAAAASAGHHAWSAEPWTVGAGSLLPWRPKPFHPNAAGMRAVAGMITALLQDP
;
A
#
# COMPACT_ATOMS: atom_id res chain seq x y z
N ASP A 1 10.52 11.34 -16.29
CA ASP A 1 10.28 10.48 -17.47
C ASP A 1 9.28 9.38 -17.10
N PRO A 2 8.07 9.37 -17.67
CA PRO A 2 7.08 8.31 -17.47
C PRO A 2 7.58 6.91 -17.79
N ALA A 3 8.32 6.73 -18.89
CA ALA A 3 8.77 5.41 -19.33
C ALA A 3 9.84 4.84 -18.40
N ALA A 4 10.79 5.67 -17.95
CA ALA A 4 11.76 5.25 -16.93
C ALA A 4 11.09 4.87 -15.59
N ARG A 5 10.07 5.62 -15.15
CA ARG A 5 9.32 5.30 -13.94
C ARG A 5 8.62 3.95 -14.06
N ASP A 6 7.94 3.69 -15.18
CA ASP A 6 7.20 2.44 -15.34
C ASP A 6 8.16 1.24 -15.42
N ARG A 7 9.33 1.37 -16.07
CA ARG A 7 10.40 0.36 -16.00
C ARG A 7 10.91 0.15 -14.56
N ALA A 8 11.04 1.21 -13.76
CA ALA A 8 11.44 1.08 -12.37
C ALA A 8 10.38 0.33 -11.54
N LEU A 9 9.09 0.60 -11.78
CA LEU A 9 8.00 -0.15 -11.16
C LEU A 9 8.00 -1.62 -11.58
N ASP A 10 8.30 -1.94 -12.85
CA ASP A 10 8.43 -3.33 -13.29
C ASP A 10 9.55 -4.07 -12.51
N GLY A 11 10.66 -3.38 -12.22
CA GLY A 11 11.73 -3.89 -11.35
C GLY A 11 11.29 -4.19 -9.92
N VAL A 12 10.31 -3.45 -9.38
CA VAL A 12 9.73 -3.72 -8.06
C VAL A 12 9.01 -5.08 -8.06
N GLY A 13 8.25 -5.40 -9.11
CA GLY A 13 7.58 -6.68 -9.23
C GLY A 13 8.55 -7.87 -9.20
N ALA A 14 9.67 -7.75 -9.92
CA ALA A 14 10.73 -8.76 -9.87
C ALA A 14 11.33 -8.92 -8.47
N SER A 15 11.62 -7.80 -7.79
CA SER A 15 12.19 -7.80 -6.43
C SER A 15 11.23 -8.43 -5.41
N LEU A 16 9.93 -8.13 -5.50
CA LEU A 16 8.91 -8.70 -4.62
C LEU A 16 8.75 -10.22 -4.81
N ARG A 17 8.83 -10.71 -6.06
CA ARG A 17 8.84 -12.15 -6.34
C ARG A 17 10.08 -12.84 -5.78
N GLU A 18 11.24 -12.19 -5.84
CA GLU A 18 12.47 -12.72 -5.23
C GLU A 18 12.30 -12.86 -3.71
N VAL A 19 11.73 -11.85 -3.04
CA VAL A 19 11.40 -11.92 -1.60
C VAL A 19 10.46 -13.09 -1.31
N GLY A 20 9.35 -13.22 -2.04
CA GLY A 20 8.38 -14.30 -1.84
C GLY A 20 9.00 -15.68 -2.05
N THR A 21 9.80 -15.84 -3.11
CA THR A 21 10.52 -17.09 -3.41
C THR A 21 11.51 -17.45 -2.30
N ALA A 22 12.30 -16.48 -1.85
CA ALA A 22 13.29 -16.70 -0.78
C ALA A 22 12.63 -17.07 0.55
N LEU A 23 11.52 -16.42 0.90
CA LEU A 23 10.76 -16.74 2.11
C LEU A 23 10.14 -18.14 2.02
N ARG A 24 9.51 -18.49 0.89
CA ARG A 24 8.91 -19.81 0.69
C ARG A 24 9.94 -20.93 0.73
N ALA A 25 11.14 -20.72 0.18
CA ALA A 25 12.23 -21.69 0.25
C ALA A 25 12.75 -21.90 1.69
N ARG A 26 12.85 -20.83 2.48
CA ARG A 26 13.36 -20.88 3.86
C ARG A 26 12.34 -21.37 4.87
N ALA A 27 11.05 -21.13 4.60
CA ALA A 27 9.95 -21.45 5.51
C ALA A 27 8.78 -22.08 4.73
N PRO A 28 8.93 -23.31 4.20
CA PRO A 28 7.96 -23.91 3.31
C PRO A 28 6.55 -24.05 3.91
N GLN A 29 6.47 -24.22 5.23
CA GLN A 29 5.21 -24.38 5.97
C GLN A 29 4.65 -23.07 6.54
N ALA A 30 5.34 -21.94 6.42
CA ALA A 30 4.84 -20.67 6.95
C ALA A 30 3.73 -20.09 6.07
N ARG A 31 2.76 -19.42 6.70
CA ARG A 31 1.89 -18.45 6.02
C ARG A 31 2.67 -17.16 5.83
N ILE A 32 2.74 -16.67 4.59
CA ILE A 32 3.50 -15.48 4.23
C ILE A 32 2.49 -14.48 3.66
N LEU A 33 2.34 -13.34 4.33
CA LEU A 33 1.36 -12.33 3.99
C LEU A 33 2.08 -11.08 3.46
N PHE A 34 1.77 -10.69 2.24
CA PHE A 34 2.17 -9.42 1.66
C PHE A 34 1.09 -8.39 1.97
N VAL A 35 1.43 -7.42 2.81
CA VAL A 35 0.53 -6.31 3.13
C VAL A 35 0.80 -5.18 2.15
N ASP A 36 -0.18 -4.85 1.32
CA ASP A 36 -0.05 -3.68 0.44
C ASP A 36 -0.29 -2.36 1.21
N TYR A 37 -0.10 -1.23 0.52
CA TYR A 37 -0.16 0.08 1.17
C TYR A 37 -1.60 0.57 1.36
N LEU A 38 -1.87 1.26 2.47
CA LEU A 38 -3.09 2.04 2.62
C LEU A 38 -3.19 3.15 1.55
N THR A 39 -4.41 3.43 1.09
CA THR A 39 -4.70 4.50 0.15
C THR A 39 -4.36 5.85 0.77
N LEU A 40 -3.49 6.60 0.09
CA LEU A 40 -3.04 7.92 0.55
C LEU A 40 -3.87 9.05 -0.03
N LEU A 41 -4.10 8.98 -1.34
CA LEU A 41 -4.66 10.07 -2.14
C LEU A 41 -6.17 9.87 -2.35
N PRO A 42 -6.93 10.97 -2.45
CA PRO A 42 -8.35 10.87 -2.74
C PRO A 42 -8.58 10.38 -4.18
N PRO A 43 -9.81 9.98 -4.54
CA PRO A 43 -10.17 9.63 -5.91
C PRO A 43 -9.81 10.72 -6.92
N ALA A 44 -9.61 10.34 -8.18
CA ALA A 44 -9.33 11.29 -9.25
C ALA A 44 -10.42 12.37 -9.32
N GLY A 45 -10.02 13.61 -9.62
CA GLY A 45 -10.91 14.78 -9.62
C GLY A 45 -11.22 15.36 -8.23
N THR A 46 -10.74 14.74 -7.15
CA THR A 46 -10.81 15.32 -5.80
C THR A 46 -9.51 16.04 -5.47
N PRO A 47 -9.54 17.34 -5.10
CA PRO A 47 -8.36 18.09 -4.73
C PRO A 47 -7.63 17.49 -3.52
N ALA A 48 -6.29 17.50 -3.58
CA ALA A 48 -5.42 16.97 -2.52
C ALA A 48 -4.41 18.02 -2.00
N PRO A 49 -4.84 19.21 -1.55
CA PRO A 49 -3.92 20.27 -1.15
C PRO A 49 -3.00 19.82 0.00
N PRO A 50 -1.72 20.24 0.00
CA PRO A 50 -1.10 21.21 -0.90
C PRO A 50 -0.53 20.60 -2.20
N LEU A 51 -0.83 19.34 -2.51
CA LEU A 51 -0.32 18.71 -3.74
C LEU A 51 -1.03 19.28 -4.97
N PRO A 52 -0.28 19.60 -6.04
CA PRO A 52 -0.85 19.82 -7.36
C PRO A 52 -1.56 18.57 -7.89
N ASP A 53 -2.57 18.77 -8.74
CA ASP A 53 -3.39 17.67 -9.27
C ASP A 53 -2.57 16.66 -10.06
N GLU A 54 -1.60 17.12 -10.86
CA GLU A 54 -0.70 16.26 -11.62
C GLU A 54 0.20 15.39 -10.74
N VAL A 55 0.56 15.87 -9.55
CA VAL A 55 1.33 15.12 -8.56
C VAL A 55 0.42 14.08 -7.88
N ALA A 56 -0.82 14.45 -7.57
CA ALA A 56 -1.80 13.51 -7.04
C ALA A 56 -2.15 12.41 -8.05
N ASP A 57 -2.30 12.74 -9.33
CA ASP A 57 -2.52 11.76 -10.40
C ASP A 57 -1.34 10.80 -10.54
N LEU A 58 -0.12 11.33 -10.52
CA LEU A 58 1.08 10.50 -10.55
C LEU A 58 1.15 9.56 -9.33
N GLY A 59 0.83 10.07 -8.14
CA GLY A 59 0.81 9.25 -6.93
C GLY A 59 -0.25 8.15 -6.99
N ARG A 60 -1.44 8.42 -7.54
CA ARG A 60 -2.49 7.41 -7.78
C ARG A 60 -2.01 6.32 -8.74
N HIS A 61 -1.36 6.70 -9.85
CA HIS A 61 -0.77 5.74 -10.80
C HIS A 61 0.25 4.82 -10.13
N VAL A 62 1.19 5.41 -9.37
CA VAL A 62 2.21 4.64 -8.64
C VAL A 62 1.55 3.70 -7.62
N ALA A 63 0.58 4.17 -6.84
CA ALA A 63 -0.11 3.35 -5.85
C ALA A 63 -0.85 2.17 -6.48
N ALA A 64 -1.57 2.39 -7.59
CA ALA A 64 -2.26 1.34 -8.32
C ALA A 64 -1.28 0.29 -8.89
N ARG A 65 -0.15 0.73 -9.46
CA ARG A 65 0.90 -0.17 -9.94
C ARG A 65 1.51 -1.00 -8.81
N LEU A 66 1.82 -0.38 -7.66
CA LEU A 66 2.38 -1.07 -6.51
C LEU A 66 1.42 -2.11 -5.92
N ALA A 67 0.12 -1.79 -5.79
CA ALA A 67 -0.88 -2.73 -5.32
C ALA A 67 -0.98 -3.96 -6.26
N GLY A 68 -1.06 -3.73 -7.57
CA GLY A 68 -1.10 -4.80 -8.56
C GLY A 68 0.14 -5.70 -8.55
N LEU A 69 1.33 -5.09 -8.54
CA LEU A 69 2.60 -5.82 -8.52
C LEU A 69 2.79 -6.62 -7.22
N THR A 70 2.35 -6.07 -6.08
CA THR A 70 2.38 -6.77 -4.78
C THR A 70 1.47 -7.99 -4.81
N ALA A 71 0.25 -7.83 -5.33
CA ALA A 71 -0.71 -8.94 -5.44
C ALA A 71 -0.21 -10.04 -6.38
N GLU A 72 0.31 -9.67 -7.56
CA GLU A 72 0.90 -10.60 -8.51
C GLU A 72 2.09 -11.35 -7.90
N ALA A 73 3.01 -10.65 -7.24
CA ALA A 73 4.18 -11.26 -6.62
C ALA A 73 3.80 -12.25 -5.52
N ALA A 74 2.82 -11.90 -4.68
CA ALA A 74 2.33 -12.82 -3.66
C ALA A 74 1.71 -14.08 -4.29
N GLN A 75 0.78 -13.91 -5.24
CA GLN A 75 0.12 -15.04 -5.91
C GLN A 75 1.12 -15.96 -6.61
N THR A 76 2.06 -15.41 -7.38
CA THR A 76 3.05 -16.19 -8.14
C THR A 76 4.05 -16.94 -7.24
N THR A 77 4.23 -16.53 -5.99
CA THR A 77 5.13 -17.17 -5.03
C THR A 77 4.41 -18.03 -3.99
N GLY A 78 3.10 -18.24 -4.16
CA GLY A 78 2.27 -19.00 -3.21
C GLY A 78 2.17 -18.32 -1.84
N CYS A 79 2.16 -16.98 -1.83
CA CYS A 79 1.94 -16.15 -0.66
C CYS A 79 0.55 -15.51 -0.70
N GLU A 80 0.08 -15.03 0.44
CA GLU A 80 -1.22 -14.38 0.60
C GLU A 80 -1.09 -12.85 0.54
N VAL A 81 -2.19 -12.15 0.27
CA VAL A 81 -2.24 -10.67 0.20
C VAL A 81 -3.17 -10.14 1.27
N VAL A 82 -2.74 -9.09 1.97
CA VAL A 82 -3.63 -8.25 2.79
C VAL A 82 -3.99 -7.01 1.97
N PRO A 83 -5.24 -6.88 1.48
CA PRO A 83 -5.64 -5.85 0.52
C PRO A 83 -5.98 -4.51 1.21
N ALA A 84 -5.01 -3.96 1.93
CA ALA A 84 -5.15 -2.73 2.70
C ALA A 84 -5.47 -1.51 1.81
N ALA A 85 -4.97 -1.46 0.57
CA ALA A 85 -5.29 -0.43 -0.42
C ALA A 85 -6.79 -0.36 -0.68
N ALA A 86 -7.39 -1.50 -1.05
CA ALA A 86 -8.82 -1.60 -1.34
C ALA A 86 -9.68 -1.28 -0.11
N ALA A 87 -9.32 -1.83 1.05
CA ALA A 87 -10.06 -1.61 2.30
C ALA A 87 -10.05 -0.14 2.76
N SER A 88 -9.04 0.64 2.35
CA SER A 88 -8.87 2.03 2.78
C SER A 88 -9.23 3.07 1.71
N ALA A 89 -9.86 2.66 0.61
CA ALA A 89 -10.22 3.58 -0.49
C ALA A 89 -11.08 4.77 -0.01
N GLY A 90 -11.94 4.58 0.99
CA GLY A 90 -12.73 5.63 1.63
C GLY A 90 -12.05 6.37 2.80
N HIS A 91 -10.84 5.96 3.17
CA HIS A 91 -10.09 6.42 4.35
C HIS A 91 -8.76 7.10 3.99
N HIS A 92 -8.66 7.68 2.79
CA HIS A 92 -7.50 8.46 2.36
C HIS A 92 -7.25 9.69 3.23
N ALA A 93 -6.09 10.34 3.10
CA ALA A 93 -5.69 11.41 4.01
C ALA A 93 -6.59 12.66 4.00
N TRP A 94 -7.36 12.87 2.93
CA TRP A 94 -8.36 13.95 2.78
C TRP A 94 -9.82 13.50 3.06
N SER A 95 -10.03 12.28 3.55
CA SER A 95 -11.37 11.77 3.86
C SER A 95 -11.87 12.31 5.21
N ALA A 96 -13.16 12.11 5.51
CA ALA A 96 -13.73 12.46 6.81
C ALA A 96 -13.12 11.63 7.96
N GLU A 97 -12.71 10.38 7.67
CA GLU A 97 -12.14 9.45 8.64
C GLU A 97 -10.78 8.92 8.13
N PRO A 98 -9.73 9.75 8.11
CA PRO A 98 -8.47 9.38 7.47
C PRO A 98 -7.75 8.30 8.27
N TRP A 99 -7.20 7.31 7.56
CA TRP A 99 -6.30 6.29 8.11
C TRP A 99 -4.82 6.62 7.91
N THR A 100 -4.53 7.64 7.11
CA THR A 100 -3.18 8.08 6.77
C THR A 100 -3.04 9.59 7.01
N VAL A 101 -1.81 10.05 7.24
CA VAL A 101 -1.51 11.47 7.47
C VAL A 101 -1.26 12.18 6.15
N GLY A 102 -1.91 13.32 5.94
CA GLY A 102 -1.79 14.12 4.70
C GLY A 102 -0.44 14.81 4.51
N ALA A 103 -0.26 15.34 3.30
CA ALA A 103 0.93 16.02 2.80
C ALA A 103 1.16 17.40 3.46
N GLY A 104 1.42 17.46 4.77
CA GLY A 104 1.65 18.77 5.42
C GLY A 104 1.76 18.77 6.94
N SER A 105 1.45 17.65 7.60
CA SER A 105 1.62 17.55 9.06
C SER A 105 3.09 17.30 9.41
N LEU A 106 3.85 18.36 9.69
CA LEU A 106 5.26 18.30 10.13
C LEU A 106 5.44 18.42 11.66
N LEU A 107 4.38 18.29 12.44
CA LEU A 107 4.44 18.37 13.91
C LEU A 107 5.32 17.23 14.48
N PRO A 108 6.27 17.52 15.39
CA PRO A 108 7.26 16.54 15.89
C PRO A 108 6.65 15.34 16.65
N TRP A 109 5.36 15.40 16.99
CA TRP A 109 4.63 14.37 17.74
C TRP A 109 3.54 13.67 16.93
N ARG A 110 3.47 13.91 15.60
CA ARG A 110 2.49 13.27 14.71
C ARG A 110 3.18 12.26 13.78
N PRO A 111 2.46 11.24 13.28
CA PRO A 111 3.00 10.36 12.24
C PRO A 111 3.47 11.20 11.05
N LYS A 112 4.55 10.75 10.41
CA LYS A 112 5.11 11.45 9.26
C LYS A 112 4.08 11.53 8.13
N PRO A 113 4.13 12.56 7.29
CA PRO A 113 3.29 12.64 6.09
C PRO A 113 3.31 11.31 5.32
N PHE A 114 2.16 10.95 4.77
CA PHE A 114 1.93 9.73 3.99
C PHE A 114 2.07 8.41 4.75
N HIS A 115 2.18 8.44 6.09
CA HIS A 115 2.19 7.22 6.90
C HIS A 115 0.80 6.94 7.47
N PRO A 116 0.49 5.67 7.78
CA PRO A 116 -0.68 5.31 8.57
C PRO A 116 -0.69 6.03 9.93
N ASN A 117 -1.87 6.46 10.36
CA ASN A 117 -2.10 6.86 11.74
C ASN A 117 -2.54 5.64 12.59
N ALA A 118 -2.86 5.87 13.86
CA ALA A 118 -3.26 4.79 14.75
C ALA A 118 -4.55 4.07 14.31
N ALA A 119 -5.50 4.77 13.67
CA ALA A 119 -6.70 4.14 13.13
C ALA A 119 -6.37 3.24 11.93
N GLY A 120 -5.54 3.73 11.00
CA GLY A 120 -5.06 2.94 9.88
C GLY A 120 -4.30 1.68 10.31
N MET A 121 -3.38 1.80 11.27
CA MET A 121 -2.66 0.63 11.78
C MET A 121 -3.56 -0.37 12.51
N ARG A 122 -4.60 0.10 13.22
CA ARG A 122 -5.61 -0.79 13.81
C ARG A 122 -6.40 -1.55 12.73
N ALA A 123 -6.79 -0.88 11.65
CA ALA A 123 -7.48 -1.54 10.55
C ALA A 123 -6.59 -2.60 9.88
N VAL A 124 -5.33 -2.29 9.60
CA VAL A 124 -4.36 -3.24 9.06
C VAL A 124 -4.15 -4.44 9.99
N ALA A 125 -3.98 -4.21 11.29
CA ALA A 125 -3.87 -5.28 12.27
C ALA A 125 -5.13 -6.18 12.26
N GLY A 126 -6.32 -5.58 12.20
CA GLY A 126 -7.57 -6.32 12.10
C GLY A 126 -7.63 -7.20 10.85
N MET A 127 -7.22 -6.69 9.69
CA MET A 127 -7.16 -7.47 8.44
C MET A 127 -6.18 -8.64 8.53
N ILE A 128 -4.99 -8.42 9.10
CA ILE A 128 -4.00 -9.48 9.31
C ILE A 128 -4.56 -10.55 10.26
N THR A 129 -5.12 -10.14 11.40
CA THR A 129 -5.69 -11.08 12.38
C THR A 129 -6.84 -11.89 11.79
N ALA A 130 -7.72 -11.26 11.00
CA ALA A 130 -8.81 -11.96 10.32
C ALA A 130 -8.29 -13.06 9.38
N LEU A 131 -7.27 -12.76 8.56
CA LEU A 131 -6.64 -13.77 7.71
C LEU A 131 -6.02 -14.90 8.51
N LEU A 132 -5.34 -14.60 9.63
CA LEU A 132 -4.74 -15.62 10.48
C LEU A 132 -5.77 -16.54 11.17
N GLN A 133 -7.01 -16.08 11.31
CA GLN A 133 -8.12 -16.84 11.88
C GLN A 133 -8.93 -17.63 10.84
N ASP A 134 -8.81 -17.28 9.55
CA ASP A 134 -9.38 -18.06 8.45
C ASP A 134 -8.62 -19.39 8.33
N PRO A 135 -9.30 -20.56 8.46
CA PRO A 135 -8.68 -21.88 8.50
C PRO A 135 -7.95 -22.30 7.23
#